data_AF-A0A9E0F0B3-F1
#
_entry.id   AF-A0A9E0F0B3-F1
#
_cell.length_a   1.000
_cell.length_b   1.000
_cell.length_c   1.000
_cell.angle_alpha   90.00
_cell.angle_beta   90.00
_cell.angle_gamma   90.00
#
_symmetry.space_group_name_H-M   'P 1'
#
loop_
_entity.id
_entity.type
_entity.pdbx_description
1 polymer ?
#
loop_
_entity_poly.entity_id
_entity_poly.type
_entity_poly.pdbx_seq_one_letter_code
_entity_poly.pdbx_strand_id
1 'polypeptide(L)' 'EKNTLKNPPRGYEKEHPAIELLKLKSFESSQKIDISAACKKDFISVMSKKLIALKPLNDFINRALTSE' A
#
# COMPACT_ATOMS: atom_id res chain seq x y z
N GLU A 1 -10.73 -11.73 -10.35
CA GLU A 1 -11.63 -11.04 -9.40
C GLU A 1 -11.34 -9.54 -9.40
N LYS A 2 -12.32 -8.68 -9.07
CA LYS A 2 -12.05 -7.27 -8.78
C LYS A 2 -11.61 -7.15 -7.32
N ASN A 3 -10.50 -6.46 -7.04
CA ASN A 3 -9.96 -6.22 -5.69
C ASN A 3 -10.73 -5.16 -4.89
N THR A 4 -12.04 -5.03 -5.15
CA THR A 4 -12.90 -4.05 -4.50
C THR A 4 -14.23 -4.67 -4.07
N LEU A 5 -14.83 -4.13 -3.01
CA LEU A 5 -16.17 -4.47 -2.56
C LEU A 5 -17.22 -3.85 -3.49
N LYS A 6 -18.33 -4.55 -3.72
CA LYS A 6 -19.45 -4.03 -4.53
C LYS A 6 -20.24 -2.96 -3.76
N ASN A 7 -20.50 -3.21 -2.48
CA ASN A 7 -21.23 -2.33 -1.59
C ASN A 7 -20.28 -1.60 -0.63
N PRO A 8 -20.66 -0.43 -0.10
CA PRO A 8 -19.97 0.20 1.02
C PRO A 8 -19.71 -0.79 2.16
N PRO A 9 -18.56 -0.72 2.84
CA PRO A 9 -18.35 -1.44 4.08
C PRO A 9 -19.41 -1.05 5.12
N ARG A 10 -19.78 -1.99 5.99
CA ARG A 10 -20.73 -1.73 7.07
C ARG A 10 -20.23 -0.59 7.95
N GLY A 11 -21.11 0.38 8.24
CA GLY A 11 -20.80 1.54 9.08
C GLY A 11 -20.32 2.78 8.33
N TYR A 12 -20.25 2.74 6.99
CA TYR A 12 -19.93 3.93 6.17
C TYR A 12 -21.08 4.26 5.21
N GLU A 13 -21.43 5.54 5.15
CA GLU A 13 -22.41 6.06 4.20
C GLU A 13 -21.90 5.99 2.77
N LYS A 14 -22.81 5.88 1.80
CA LYS A 14 -22.48 5.81 0.37
C LYS A 14 -21.78 7.08 -0.11
N GLU A 15 -22.10 8.22 0.48
CA GLU A 15 -21.60 9.54 0.13
C GLU A 15 -20.31 9.90 0.90
N HIS A 16 -19.76 8.97 1.69
CA HIS A 16 -18.51 9.23 2.41
C HIS A 16 -17.39 9.61 1.42
N PRO A 17 -16.66 10.71 1.65
CA PRO A 17 -15.70 11.25 0.67
C PRO A 17 -14.59 10.27 0.28
N ALA A 18 -14.29 9.30 1.16
CA ALA A 18 -13.30 8.25 0.92
C ALA A 18 -13.90 6.87 0.56
N ILE A 19 -15.18 6.78 0.17
CA ILE A 19 -15.87 5.48 0.04
C ILE A 19 -15.20 4.52 -0.95
N GLU A 20 -14.66 5.03 -2.06
CA GLU A 20 -13.99 4.19 -3.05
C GLU A 20 -12.67 3.62 -2.52
N LEU A 21 -11.98 4.33 -1.63
CA LEU A 21 -10.80 3.82 -0.92
C LEU A 21 -11.19 2.77 0.11
N LEU A 22 -12.27 2.99 0.86
CA LEU A 22 -12.79 2.05 1.86
C LEU A 22 -13.26 0.73 1.26
N LYS A 23 -13.62 0.72 -0.03
CA LYS A 23 -14.01 -0.50 -0.76
C LYS A 23 -12.83 -1.34 -1.21
N LEU A 24 -11.58 -0.85 -1.13
CA LEU A 24 -10.40 -1.64 -1.49
C LEU A 24 -10.20 -2.79 -0.49
N LYS A 25 -9.90 -3.99 -1.01
CA LYS A 25 -9.63 -5.18 -0.17
C LYS A 25 -8.17 -5.33 0.23
N SER A 26 -7.27 -4.68 -0.50
CA SER A 26 -5.84 -4.71 -0.29
C SER A 26 -5.22 -3.36 -0.66
N PHE A 27 -4.13 -3.04 0.01
CA PHE A 27 -3.29 -1.90 -0.29
C PHE A 27 -1.87 -2.43 -0.49
N GLU A 28 -1.38 -2.35 -1.71
CA GLU A 28 -0.05 -2.87 -2.06
C GLU A 28 0.65 -1.90 -3.02
N SER A 29 1.98 -1.88 -2.93
CA SER A 29 2.83 -1.17 -3.88
C SER A 29 3.78 -2.19 -4.49
N SER A 30 3.97 -2.10 -5.81
CA SER A 30 4.88 -2.97 -6.53
C SER A 30 5.82 -2.12 -7.38
N GLN A 31 7.07 -2.54 -7.43
CA GLN A 31 8.05 -1.99 -8.34
C GLN A 31 8.77 -3.13 -9.03
N LYS A 32 8.68 -3.16 -10.36
CA LYS A 32 9.48 -4.09 -11.15
C LYS A 32 10.95 -3.74 -11.03
N ILE A 33 11.78 -4.76 -10.86
CA ILE A 33 13.24 -4.64 -10.86
C ILE A 33 13.80 -5.55 -11.95
N ASP A 34 14.85 -5.08 -12.62
CA ASP A 34 15.65 -5.94 -13.48
C ASP A 34 16.45 -6.89 -12.59
N ILE A 35 16.44 -8.18 -12.93
CA ILE A 35 17.19 -9.21 -12.23
C ILE A 35 18.70 -8.95 -12.29
N SER A 36 19.18 -8.28 -13.34
CA SER A 36 20.59 -7.88 -13.48
C SER A 36 21.04 -6.92 -12.36
N ALA A 37 20.11 -6.20 -11.75
CA ALA A 37 20.39 -5.31 -10.63
C ALA A 37 20.88 -6.07 -9.39
N ALA A 38 20.47 -7.33 -9.20
CA ALA A 38 20.89 -8.16 -8.07
C ALA A 38 22.40 -8.42 -8.05
N CYS A 39 23.06 -8.36 -9.21
CA CYS A 39 24.50 -8.56 -9.34
C CYS A 39 25.32 -7.28 -9.12
N LYS A 40 24.67 -6.12 -8.90
CA LYS A 40 25.37 -4.84 -8.69
C LYS A 40 25.77 -4.69 -7.23
N LYS A 41 26.97 -4.14 -6.99
CA LYS A 41 27.52 -3.94 -5.64
C LYS A 41 26.64 -3.05 -4.75
N ASP A 42 25.88 -2.14 -5.36
CA ASP A 42 25.00 -1.18 -4.68
C ASP A 42 23.56 -1.67 -4.54
N PHE A 43 23.24 -2.89 -4.99
CA PHE A 43 21.88 -3.43 -4.99
C PHE A 43 21.15 -3.25 -3.66
N ILE A 44 21.78 -3.62 -2.56
CA ILE A 44 21.20 -3.51 -1.22
C ILE A 44 20.88 -2.05 -0.88
N SER A 45 21.82 -1.13 -1.08
CA SER A 45 21.61 0.30 -0.81
C SER A 45 20.46 0.87 -1.63
N VAL A 46 20.38 0.51 -2.91
CA VAL A 46 19.29 0.93 -3.81
C VAL A 46 17.94 0.36 -3.37
N MET A 47 17.87 -0.94 -3.03
CA MET A 47 16.63 -1.57 -2.56
C MET A 47 16.18 -1.00 -1.21
N SER A 48 17.10 -0.76 -0.27
CA SER A 48 16.80 -0.14 1.01
C SER A 48 16.16 1.24 0.83
N LYS A 49 16.70 2.08 -0.06
CA LYS A 49 16.09 3.40 -0.36
C LYS A 49 14.66 3.27 -0.89
N LYS A 50 14.39 2.29 -1.76
CA LYS A 50 13.04 2.02 -2.27
C LYS A 50 12.08 1.56 -1.18
N LEU A 51 12.52 0.68 -0.29
CA LEU A 51 11.72 0.23 0.86
C LEU A 51 11.47 1.36 1.87
N ILE A 52 12.46 2.22 2.11
CA ILE A 52 12.29 3.42 2.95
C ILE A 52 11.25 4.36 2.33
N ALA A 53 11.25 4.53 1.01
CA ALA A 53 10.23 5.33 0.33
C ALA A 53 8.80 4.78 0.50
N LEU A 54 8.65 3.47 0.76
CA LEU A 54 7.35 2.83 1.05
C LEU A 54 6.88 3.03 2.50
N LYS A 55 7.80 3.32 3.43
CA LYS A 55 7.51 3.44 4.87
C LYS A 55 6.34 4.38 5.21
N PRO A 56 6.18 5.57 4.59
CA PRO A 56 5.06 6.45 4.90
C PRO A 56 3.67 5.84 4.62
N LEU A 57 3.56 4.99 3.58
CA LEU A 57 2.31 4.28 3.29
C LEU A 57 1.99 3.27 4.40
N ASN A 58 2.99 2.49 4.81
CA ASN A 58 2.85 1.54 5.91
C ASN A 58 2.44 2.25 7.19
N ASP A 59 3.06 3.39 7.50
CA ASP A 59 2.73 4.19 8.67
C ASP A 59 1.29 4.69 8.62
N PHE A 60 0.87 5.24 7.47
CA PHE A 60 -0.51 5.71 7.27
C PHE A 60 -1.55 4.62 7.52
N ILE A 61 -1.34 3.41 6.97
CA ILE A 61 -2.26 2.27 7.12
C ILE A 61 -2.25 1.78 8.58
N ASN A 62 -1.07 1.69 9.21
CA ASN A 62 -0.94 1.21 10.58
C ASN A 62 -1.55 2.15 11.61
N ARG A 63 -1.79 3.44 11.31
CA ARG A 63 -2.55 4.34 12.20
C ARG A 63 -3.90 3.75 12.60
N ALA A 64 -4.57 3.03 11.69
CA ALA A 64 -5.86 2.41 12.00
C ALA A 64 -5.77 1.33 13.10
N LEU A 65 -4.58 0.79 13.36
CA LEU A 65 -4.32 -0.23 14.37
C LEU A 65 -3.74 0.35 15.67
N THR A 66 -3.10 1.52 15.59
CA THR A 66 -2.34 2.10 16.70
C THR A 66 -2.93 3.40 17.25
N SER A 67 -3.89 4.00 16.56
CA SER A 67 -4.58 5.20 17.03
C SER A 67 -5.82 4.80 17.84
N GLU A 68 -5.78 5.06 19.15
CA GLU A 68 -6.99 5.20 19.98
C GLU A 68 -7.76 6.48 19.65
#